data_AF-A0A7G8ETH4-F1
#
_entry.id   AF-A0A7G8ETH4-F1
#
_cell.length_a   1.000
_cell.length_b   1.000
_cell.length_c   1.000
_cell.angle_alpha   90.00
_cell.angle_beta   90.00
_cell.angle_gamma   90.00
#
_symmetry.space_group_name_H-M   'P 1'
#
loop_
_entity.id
_entity.type
_entity.pdbx_description
1 polymer ?
#
loop_
_entity_poly.entity_id
_entity_poly.type
_entity_poly.pdbx_seq_one_letter_code
_entity_poly.pdbx_strand_id
1 'polypeptide(L)'
;MAVSELAMVELQRFVEDLGAESSLKSVSTQQDLDALLQKIKSPLASAVIPMEQATRPPKILVDSGTTEIGLPWRILQCPGGPLVLQMICDEINFALWIQEC
;
A
#
# COMPACT_ATOMS: atom_id res chain seq x y z
N MET A 1 -13.60 -16.52 -3.49
CA MET A 1 -13.22 -15.46 -4.44
C MET A 1 -13.69 -14.06 -4.01
N ALA A 2 -14.30 -13.86 -2.84
CA ALA A 2 -14.81 -12.55 -2.42
C ALA A 2 -13.78 -11.64 -1.73
N VAL A 3 -12.75 -12.20 -1.08
CA VAL A 3 -11.82 -11.41 -0.27
C VAL A 3 -10.84 -10.59 -1.12
N SER A 4 -10.40 -11.14 -2.26
CA SER A 4 -9.55 -10.40 -3.20
C SER A 4 -10.25 -9.17 -3.79
N GLU A 5 -11.57 -9.24 -4.00
CA GLU A 5 -12.33 -8.13 -4.58
C GLU A 5 -12.51 -7.00 -3.54
N LEU A 6 -12.84 -7.35 -2.30
CA LEU A 6 -12.89 -6.39 -1.18
C LEU A 6 -11.52 -5.76 -0.90
N ALA A 7 -10.46 -6.57 -0.90
CA ALA A 7 -9.10 -6.07 -0.74
C ALA A 7 -8.68 -5.13 -1.85
N MET A 8 -9.03 -5.43 -3.11
CA MET A 8 -8.75 -4.54 -4.23
C MET A 8 -9.47 -3.19 -4.06
N VAL A 9 -10.76 -3.19 -3.73
CA VAL A 9 -11.53 -1.96 -3.53
C VAL A 9 -10.94 -1.11 -2.40
N GLU A 10 -10.61 -1.72 -1.26
CA GLU A 10 -10.05 -0.97 -0.13
C GLU A 10 -8.65 -0.43 -0.45
N LEU A 11 -7.80 -1.20 -1.14
CA LEU A 11 -6.48 -0.75 -1.58
C LEU A 11 -6.56 0.39 -2.59
N GLN A 12 -7.49 0.33 -3.55
CA GLN A 12 -7.70 1.42 -4.50
C GLN A 12 -8.22 2.67 -3.81
N ARG A 13 -9.22 2.53 -2.94
CA ARG A 13 -9.74 3.63 -2.13
C ARG A 13 -8.65 4.29 -1.29
N PHE A 14 -7.77 3.49 -0.68
CA PHE A 14 -6.64 3.99 0.08
C PHE A 14 -5.70 4.84 -0.78
N VAL A 15 -5.37 4.39 -2.00
CA VAL A 15 -4.55 5.14 -2.95
C VAL A 15 -5.22 6.46 -3.35
N GLU A 16 -6.53 6.48 -3.56
CA GLU A 16 -7.29 7.69 -3.90
C GLU A 16 -7.34 8.68 -2.73
N ASP A 17 -7.74 8.22 -1.55
CA ASP A 17 -7.88 9.05 -0.35
C ASP A 17 -6.53 9.68 0.05
N LEU A 18 -5.42 8.97 -0.15
CA LEU A 18 -4.08 9.46 0.21
C LEU A 18 -3.29 10.09 -0.93
N GLY A 19 -3.63 9.81 -2.19
CA GLY A 19 -3.10 10.57 -3.31
C GLY A 19 -3.47 12.05 -3.22
N ALA A 20 -4.62 12.34 -2.60
CA ALA A 20 -5.10 13.69 -2.31
C ALA A 20 -4.48 14.31 -1.04
N GLU A 21 -4.10 13.51 -0.03
CA GLU A 21 -3.44 14.01 1.18
C GLU A 21 -1.92 14.08 1.01
N SER A 22 -1.34 15.27 1.14
CA SER A 22 0.12 15.48 1.18
C SER A 22 0.82 14.74 2.34
N SER A 23 0.04 14.19 3.28
CA SER A 23 0.48 13.48 4.49
C SER A 23 1.32 12.24 4.22
N LEU A 24 1.21 11.62 3.03
CA LEU A 24 2.10 10.52 2.64
C LEU A 24 3.56 10.94 2.50
N LYS A 25 3.84 12.19 2.11
CA LYS A 25 5.22 12.68 2.01
C LYS A 25 5.90 12.84 3.37
N SER A 26 5.11 12.93 4.45
CA SER A 26 5.61 13.02 5.82
C SER A 26 5.71 11.67 6.52
N VAL A 27 5.30 10.57 5.87
CA VAL A 27 5.48 9.23 6.44
C VAL A 27 6.94 8.85 6.29
N SER A 28 7.67 8.86 7.41
CA SER A 28 9.08 8.46 7.45
C SER A 28 9.31 7.24 8.33
N THR A 29 8.30 6.78 9.08
CA THR A 29 8.39 5.60 9.96
C THR A 29 7.15 4.71 9.89
N GLN A 30 7.29 3.47 10.37
CA GLN A 30 6.18 2.53 10.56
C GLN A 30 5.07 3.12 11.44
N GLN A 31 5.45 3.86 12.49
CA GLN A 31 4.50 4.45 13.43
C GLN A 31 3.65 5.54 12.77
N ASP A 32 4.24 6.33 11.86
CA ASP A 32 3.51 7.35 11.10
C ASP A 32 2.48 6.71 10.17
N LEU A 33 2.86 5.60 9.51
CA LEU A 33 1.98 4.85 8.64
C LEU A 33 0.82 4.22 9.43
N ASP A 34 1.09 3.59 10.56
CA ASP A 34 0.06 3.01 11.43
C ASP A 34 -0.88 4.08 12.00
N ALA A 35 -0.36 5.24 12.41
CA ALA A 35 -1.16 6.37 12.85
C ALA A 35 -2.07 6.90 11.74
N LEU A 36 -1.56 6.95 10.51
CA LEU A 36 -2.32 7.36 9.33
C LEU A 36 -3.45 6.37 9.02
N LEU A 37 -3.19 5.06 9.07
CA LEU A 37 -4.22 4.02 8.93
C LEU A 37 -5.31 4.15 9.99
N GLN A 38 -4.93 4.39 11.24
CA GLN A 38 -5.87 4.60 12.34
C GLN A 38 -6.72 5.86 12.15
N LYS A 39 -6.14 6.96 11.67
CA LYS A 39 -6.85 8.22 11.39
C LYS A 39 -7.96 8.02 10.37
N ILE A 40 -7.71 7.28 9.30
CA ILE A 40 -8.69 6.98 8.25
C ILE A 40 -9.55 5.75 8.56
N LYS A 41 -9.34 5.10 9.72
CA LYS A 41 -10.00 3.86 10.15
C LYS A 41 -9.96 2.76 9.09
N SER A 42 -8.84 2.64 8.38
CA SER A 42 -8.66 1.62 7.37
C SER A 42 -8.46 0.24 8.03
N PRO A 43 -9.05 -0.84 7.49
CA PRO A 43 -8.81 -2.21 7.95
C PRO A 43 -7.49 -2.79 7.44
N LEU A 44 -6.69 -1.99 6.70
CA LEU A 44 -5.40 -2.43 6.18
C LEU A 44 -4.39 -2.63 7.32
N ALA A 45 -3.58 -3.67 7.18
CA ALA A 45 -2.34 -3.81 7.92
C ALA A 45 -1.20 -3.17 7.12
N SER A 46 -0.16 -2.70 7.82
CA SER A 46 1.02 -2.09 7.18
C SER A 46 2.33 -2.72 7.63
N ALA A 47 3.33 -2.64 6.76
CA ALA A 47 4.71 -2.90 7.10
C ALA A 47 5.66 -2.04 6.26
N VAL A 48 6.66 -1.46 6.91
CA VAL A 48 7.84 -0.89 6.26
C VAL A 48 8.67 -2.01 5.65
N ILE A 49 9.07 -1.82 4.40
CA ILE A 49 9.90 -2.76 3.66
C ILE A 49 11.19 -2.07 3.18
N PRO A 50 12.32 -2.79 3.14
CA PRO A 50 13.55 -2.30 2.55
C PRO A 50 13.41 -2.11 1.03
N MET A 51 14.23 -1.22 0.47
CA MET A 51 14.26 -0.90 -0.97
C MET A 51 14.42 -2.14 -1.85
N GLU A 52 15.21 -3.13 -1.41
CA GLU A 52 15.40 -4.39 -2.13
C GLU A 52 14.09 -5.18 -2.28
N GLN A 53 13.21 -5.15 -1.28
CA GLN A 53 11.88 -5.78 -1.36
C GLN A 53 10.89 -4.94 -2.17
N ALA A 54 11.00 -3.61 -2.07
CA ALA A 54 10.15 -2.67 -2.80
C ALA A 54 10.43 -2.65 -4.31
N THR A 55 11.67 -2.88 -4.71
CA THR A 55 12.09 -2.90 -6.13
C THR A 55 12.07 -4.30 -6.74
N ARG A 56 11.85 -5.34 -5.92
CA ARG A 56 11.77 -6.71 -6.41
C ARG A 56 10.69 -6.83 -7.49
N PRO A 57 10.96 -7.50 -8.62
CA PRO A 57 9.96 -7.70 -9.65
C PRO A 57 8.78 -8.51 -9.11
N PRO A 58 7.54 -8.05 -9.33
CA PRO A 58 6.36 -8.74 -8.85
C PRO A 58 6.15 -10.04 -9.61
N LYS A 59 5.70 -11.09 -8.90
CA LYS A 59 5.30 -12.34 -9.56
C LYS A 59 4.01 -12.17 -10.35
N ILE A 60 3.07 -11.39 -9.81
CA ILE A 60 1.81 -11.04 -10.45
C ILE A 60 1.57 -9.56 -10.14
N LEU A 61 1.74 -8.71 -11.16
CA LEU A 61 1.34 -7.31 -11.10
C LEU A 61 -0.14 -7.22 -11.44
N VAL A 62 -0.92 -6.65 -10.54
CA VAL A 62 -2.36 -6.52 -10.68
C VAL A 62 -2.72 -5.12 -11.18
N ASP A 63 -2.14 -4.11 -10.55
CA ASP A 63 -2.34 -2.71 -10.92
C ASP A 63 -1.12 -1.87 -10.53
N SER A 64 -0.95 -0.71 -11.14
CA SER A 64 0.11 0.23 -10.80
C SER A 64 -0.18 1.63 -11.32
N GLY A 65 0.36 2.62 -10.63
CA GLY A 65 0.24 4.00 -11.06
C GLY A 65 1.17 4.92 -10.31
N THR A 66 0.88 6.20 -10.40
CA THR A 66 1.55 7.26 -9.67
C THR A 66 0.48 8.16 -9.08
N THR A 67 0.62 8.53 -7.81
CA THR A 67 -0.30 9.48 -7.17
C THR A 67 -0.13 10.89 -7.73
N GLU A 68 -1.08 11.79 -7.48
CA GLU A 68 -1.00 13.20 -7.93
C GLU A 68 0.24 13.93 -7.39
N ILE A 69 0.74 13.48 -6.24
CA ILE A 69 1.93 14.01 -5.58
C ILE A 69 3.25 13.39 -6.08
N GLY A 70 3.19 12.49 -7.06
CA GLY A 70 4.33 11.88 -7.74
C GLY A 70 4.85 10.58 -7.11
N LEU A 71 4.12 9.96 -6.18
CA LEU A 71 4.57 8.71 -5.54
C LEU A 71 4.14 7.49 -6.36
N PRO A 72 5.08 6.66 -6.83
CA PRO A 72 4.75 5.41 -7.51
C PRO A 72 4.16 4.38 -6.55
N TRP A 73 3.10 3.71 -7.00
CA TRP A 73 2.44 2.64 -6.27
C TRP A 73 2.12 1.47 -7.18
N ARG A 74 1.99 0.28 -6.59
CA ARG A 74 1.62 -0.95 -7.31
C ARG A 74 0.89 -1.92 -6.41
N ILE A 75 -0.14 -2.58 -6.94
CA ILE A 75 -0.86 -3.67 -6.29
C ILE A 75 -0.36 -4.98 -6.87
N LEU A 76 0.10 -5.86 -5.98
CA LEU A 76 0.68 -7.15 -6.32
C LEU A 76 -0.15 -8.27 -5.72
N GLN A 77 -0.26 -9.37 -6.44
CA GLN A 77 -0.85 -10.61 -5.92
C GLN A 77 0.27 -11.58 -5.55
N CYS A 78 0.39 -11.90 -4.27
CA CYS A 78 1.27 -12.99 -3.82
C CYS A 78 0.67 -14.33 -4.23
N PRO A 79 1.42 -15.26 -4.86
CA PRO A 79 0.90 -16.58 -5.19
C PRO A 79 0.45 -17.32 -3.92
N GLY A 80 -0.85 -17.58 -3.80
CA GLY A 80 -1.46 -18.18 -2.61
C GLY A 80 -1.49 -17.27 -1.37
N GLY A 81 -1.23 -15.96 -1.52
CA GLY A 81 -1.27 -14.97 -0.44
C GLY A 81 -2.27 -13.83 -0.70
N PRO A 82 -2.24 -12.75 0.10
CA PRO A 82 -3.13 -11.61 -0.08
C PRO A 82 -2.70 -10.71 -1.24
N LEU A 83 -3.58 -9.78 -1.60
CA LEU A 83 -3.21 -8.60 -2.37
C LEU A 83 -2.39 -7.65 -1.50
N VAL A 84 -1.32 -7.11 -2.07
CA VAL A 84 -0.40 -6.20 -1.38
C VAL A 84 -0.22 -4.95 -2.22
N LEU A 85 -0.62 -3.80 -1.66
CA LEU A 85 -0.25 -2.49 -2.19
C LEU A 85 1.15 -2.15 -1.69
N GLN A 86 2.05 -1.86 -2.61
CA GLN A 86 3.36 -1.31 -2.31
C GLN A 86 3.42 0.13 -2.79
N MET A 87 3.87 1.02 -1.92
CA MET A 87 4.22 2.39 -2.28
C MET A 87 5.72 2.55 -2.13
N ILE A 88 6.33 3.14 -3.17
CA ILE A 88 7.77 3.34 -3.25
C ILE A 88 8.01 4.84 -3.06
N CYS A 89 8.50 5.23 -1.90
CA CYS A 89 8.84 6.62 -1.60
C CYS A 89 10.37 6.79 -1.51
N ASP A 90 10.83 8.03 -1.53
CA ASP A 90 12.26 8.34 -1.51
C ASP A 90 12.96 7.91 -0.20
N GLU A 91 12.26 8.06 0.94
CA GLU A 91 12.83 7.80 2.27
C GLU A 91 12.48 6.41 2.83
N ILE A 92 11.23 5.97 2.64
CA ILE A 92 10.72 4.72 3.20
C ILE A 92 9.73 4.06 2.26
N ASN A 93 9.86 2.75 2.08
CA ASN A 93 8.91 1.98 1.30
C ASN A 93 8.00 1.19 2.23
N PHE A 94 6.74 1.01 1.85
CA PHE A 94 5.81 0.27 2.66
C PHE A 94 4.89 -0.61 1.83
N ALA A 95 4.41 -1.65 2.49
CA ALA A 95 3.46 -2.62 2.00
C ALA A 95 2.18 -2.56 2.85
N LEU A 96 1.04 -2.62 2.20
CA LEU A 96 -0.28 -2.59 2.79
C LEU A 96 -1.11 -3.75 2.28
N TRP A 97 -1.87 -4.42 3.14
CA TRP A 97 -2.72 -5.54 2.75
C TRP A 97 -3.92 -5.66 3.69
N ILE A 98 -5.00 -6.29 3.25
CA ILE A 98 -6.05 -6.73 4.17
C ILE A 98 -5.56 -7.98 4.88
N GLN A 99 -5.52 -7.94 6.21
CA GLN A 99 -5.28 -9.13 7.01
C GLN A 99 -6.56 -9.98 7.02
N GLU A 100 -6.51 -11.16 6.42
CA GLU A 100 -7.59 -12.14 6.57
C GLU A 100 -7.58 -12.63 8.04
N CYS A 101 -8.66 -12.36 8.76
CA CYS A 101 -8.90 -12.85 10.12
C CYS A 101 -9.63 -14.20 10.10
#